data_AF-A0A2A2M1B8-F1
#
_entry.id   AF-A0A2A2M1B8-F1
#
_cell.length_a   1.000
_cell.length_b   1.000
_cell.length_c   1.000
_cell.angle_alpha   90.00
_cell.angle_beta   90.00
_cell.angle_gamma   90.00
#
_symmetry.space_group_name_H-M   'P 1'
#
loop_
_entity.id
_entity.type
_entity.pdbx_description
1 polymer ?
#
loop_
_entity_poly.entity_id
_entity_poly.type
_entity_poly.pdbx_seq_one_letter_code
_entity_poly.pdbx_strand_id
1 'polypeptide(L)'
;MFEAKLENAALLKKIVESIKDLVTDAPFDCSENAMCLQAMDSSHVALVSLKLEVGLFDTYRCDRTINLGISLKNMSNALKCANNDDGCMIKYEENEGDSITFTFTDTKRDKTQDVTVKMMDIDGEHLGIPDQDYAIVCEMPAAEFQKTCKDLAMFSDSLNITATKSGIVFSGKGDSGGINVTYAPNSNADDEKEVRETIHLVSKLPFCYH
;
A
#
# COMPACT_ATOMS: atom_id res chain seq x y z
N MET A 1 10.67 -9.43 21.47
CA MET A 1 11.55 -9.00 20.36
C MET A 1 10.80 -9.18 19.04
N PHE A 2 11.10 -8.32 18.06
CA PHE A 2 10.60 -8.47 16.70
C PHE A 2 11.75 -8.37 15.69
N GLU A 3 11.78 -9.31 14.76
CA GLU A 3 12.75 -9.38 13.68
C GLU A 3 12.06 -9.86 12.41
N ALA A 4 12.17 -9.07 11.33
CA ALA A 4 11.61 -9.43 10.03
C ALA A 4 12.62 -9.12 8.93
N LYS A 5 13.00 -10.13 8.14
CA LYS A 5 13.97 -10.03 7.06
C LYS A 5 13.29 -10.24 5.71
N LEU A 6 13.51 -9.31 4.80
CA LEU A 6 13.12 -9.35 3.40
C LEU A 6 14.38 -9.59 2.54
N GLU A 7 14.24 -10.42 1.51
CA GLU A 7 15.30 -10.66 0.52
C GLU A 7 15.72 -9.36 -0.18
N ASN A 8 14.74 -8.49 -0.47
CA ASN A 8 14.93 -7.31 -1.30
C ASN A 8 14.20 -6.08 -0.72
N ALA A 9 14.95 -5.01 -0.44
CA ALA A 9 14.42 -3.76 0.13
C ALA A 9 13.45 -3.02 -0.81
N ALA A 10 13.49 -3.27 -2.12
CA ALA A 10 12.64 -2.59 -3.09
C ALA A 10 11.15 -2.83 -2.83
N LEU A 11 10.76 -4.01 -2.33
CA LEU A 11 9.36 -4.30 -2.01
C LEU A 11 8.84 -3.33 -0.94
N LEU A 12 9.52 -3.27 0.20
CA LEU A 12 9.14 -2.38 1.30
C LEU A 12 9.25 -0.91 0.90
N LYS A 13 10.24 -0.54 0.09
CA LYS A 13 10.37 0.81 -0.50
C LYS A 13 9.15 1.18 -1.33
N LYS A 14 8.73 0.31 -2.25
CA LYS A 14 7.54 0.55 -3.09
C LYS A 14 6.27 0.69 -2.25
N ILE A 15 6.09 -0.17 -1.26
CA ILE A 15 4.93 -0.12 -0.35
C ILE A 15 4.89 1.22 0.38
N VAL A 16 5.97 1.58 1.08
CA VAL A 16 6.03 2.84 1.86
C VAL A 16 5.88 4.07 0.96
N GLU A 17 6.51 4.09 -0.22
CA GLU A 17 6.36 5.18 -1.18
C GLU A 17 4.93 5.33 -1.72
N SER A 18 4.16 4.24 -1.76
CA SER A 18 2.76 4.27 -2.22
C SER A 18 1.79 4.83 -1.19
N ILE A 19 2.14 4.81 0.10
CA ILE A 19 1.24 5.21 1.21
C ILE A 19 1.66 6.49 1.94
N LYS A 20 2.94 6.87 1.88
CA LYS A 20 3.50 7.99 2.66
C LYS A 20 2.86 9.36 2.37
N ASP A 21 2.27 9.53 1.18
CA ASP A 21 1.65 10.80 0.76
C ASP A 21 0.18 10.88 1.21
N LEU A 22 -0.40 9.75 1.62
CA LEU A 22 -1.77 9.65 2.12
C LEU A 22 -1.82 9.62 3.65
N VAL A 23 -0.86 8.93 4.28
CA VAL A 23 -0.76 8.77 5.73
C VAL A 23 0.60 9.28 6.19
N THR A 24 0.61 10.18 7.18
CA THR A 24 1.85 10.76 7.71
C THR A 24 2.55 9.77 8.65
N ASP A 25 1.79 9.23 9.59
CA ASP A 25 2.25 8.39 10.68
C ASP A 25 1.32 7.20 10.79
N ALA A 26 1.88 5.99 10.90
CA ALA A 26 1.10 4.77 10.84
C ALA A 26 1.54 3.77 11.90
N PRO A 27 0.57 3.12 12.57
CA PRO A 27 0.84 1.95 13.40
C PRO A 27 1.10 0.73 12.51
N PHE A 28 2.24 0.07 12.70
CA PHE A 28 2.49 -1.25 12.16
C PHE A 28 2.27 -2.31 13.23
N ASP A 29 1.14 -3.00 13.14
CA ASP A 29 0.76 -4.09 14.03
C ASP A 29 1.45 -5.38 13.60
N CYS A 30 2.47 -5.77 14.36
CA CYS A 30 3.22 -6.99 14.11
C CYS A 30 2.70 -8.10 15.04
N SER A 31 2.37 -9.24 14.44
CA SER A 31 1.90 -10.43 15.15
C SER A 31 2.66 -11.66 14.64
N GLU A 32 2.54 -12.80 15.31
CA GLU A 32 3.16 -14.05 14.85
C GLU A 32 2.78 -14.47 13.41
N ASN A 33 1.66 -13.97 12.88
CA ASN A 33 1.10 -14.40 11.59
C ASN A 33 1.31 -13.40 10.44
N ALA A 34 1.42 -12.10 10.76
CA ALA A 34 1.51 -11.04 9.76
C ALA A 34 1.98 -9.72 10.38
N MET A 35 2.53 -8.86 9.53
CA MET A 35 2.73 -7.44 9.79
C MET A 35 1.64 -6.65 9.04
N CYS A 36 0.79 -5.96 9.79
CA CYS A 36 -0.35 -5.23 9.27
C CYS A 36 -0.19 -3.73 9.51
N LEU A 37 -0.86 -2.93 8.70
CA LEU A 37 -1.02 -1.50 8.91
C LEU A 37 -2.43 -1.12 8.47
N GLN A 38 -3.13 -0.41 9.34
CA GLN A 38 -4.40 0.20 8.99
C GLN A 38 -4.39 1.65 9.45
N ALA A 39 -4.62 2.58 8.52
CA ALA A 39 -4.58 4.00 8.81
C ALA A 39 -5.49 4.80 7.88
N MET A 40 -6.12 5.83 8.43
CA MET A 40 -6.91 6.79 7.68
C MET A 40 -6.04 7.97 7.25
N ASP A 41 -6.44 8.62 6.17
CA ASP A 41 -5.88 9.91 5.79
C ASP A 41 -6.33 11.03 6.76
N SER A 42 -5.68 12.19 6.70
CA SER A 42 -6.01 13.33 7.58
C SER A 42 -7.43 13.87 7.45
N SER A 43 -8.13 13.61 6.32
CA SER A 43 -9.53 13.98 6.14
C SER A 43 -10.53 12.89 6.55
N HIS A 44 -10.05 11.72 6.96
CA HIS A 44 -10.86 10.55 7.31
C HIS A 44 -11.81 10.10 6.18
N VAL A 45 -11.39 10.24 4.92
CA VAL A 45 -12.16 9.85 3.72
C VAL A 45 -11.61 8.56 3.11
N ALA A 46 -10.30 8.37 3.15
CA ALA A 46 -9.61 7.21 2.58
C ALA A 46 -8.97 6.37 3.69
N LEU A 47 -9.12 5.04 3.57
CA LEU A 47 -8.53 4.05 4.46
C LEU A 47 -7.48 3.24 3.71
N VAL A 48 -6.28 3.18 4.26
CA VAL A 48 -5.24 2.24 3.82
C VAL A 48 -5.29 1.02 4.73
N SER A 49 -5.36 -0.17 4.13
CA SER A 49 -5.24 -1.45 4.82
C SER A 49 -4.18 -2.29 4.13
N LEU A 50 -3.05 -2.50 4.78
CA LEU A 50 -1.91 -3.26 4.32
C LEU A 50 -1.75 -4.51 5.19
N LYS A 51 -1.52 -5.66 4.55
CA LYS A 51 -1.20 -6.92 5.23
C LYS A 51 -0.02 -7.57 4.53
N LEU A 52 1.08 -7.75 5.27
CA LEU A 52 2.26 -8.48 4.83
C LEU A 52 2.29 -9.82 5.57
N GLU A 53 2.04 -10.89 4.83
CA GLU A 53 2.04 -12.24 5.38
C GLU A 53 3.46 -12.72 5.66
N VAL A 54 3.63 -13.56 6.68
CA VAL A 54 4.94 -14.12 7.08
C VAL A 54 5.69 -14.80 5.95
N GLY A 55 4.98 -15.37 4.96
CA GLY A 55 5.58 -16.02 3.79
C GLY A 55 6.32 -15.07 2.85
N LEU A 56 6.16 -13.75 2.99
CA LEU A 56 6.93 -12.75 2.25
C LEU A 56 8.34 -12.53 2.81
N PHE A 57 8.61 -12.98 4.03
CA PHE A 57 9.85 -12.73 4.75
C PHE A 57 10.73 -13.99 4.76
N ASP A 58 12.03 -13.83 4.52
CA ASP A 58 13.04 -14.89 4.67
C ASP A 58 13.16 -15.36 6.12
N THR A 59 12.94 -14.43 7.05
CA THR A 59 12.99 -14.67 8.49
C THR A 59 11.96 -13.77 9.13
N TYR A 60 11.06 -14.35 9.91
CA TYR A 60 10.07 -13.59 10.65
C TYR A 60 9.96 -14.16 12.06
N ARG A 61 10.14 -13.29 13.05
CA ARG A 61 10.01 -13.61 14.46
C ARG A 61 9.34 -12.45 15.17
N CYS A 62 8.22 -12.75 15.81
CA CYS A 62 7.48 -11.80 16.62
C CYS A 62 7.12 -12.52 17.93
N ASP A 63 7.86 -12.26 19.02
CA ASP A 63 7.64 -13.02 20.27
C ASP A 63 6.32 -12.66 20.96
N ARG A 64 5.80 -11.45 20.70
CA ARG A 64 4.56 -10.90 21.22
C ARG A 64 3.99 -9.95 20.19
N THR A 65 2.67 -9.79 20.17
CA THR A 65 2.04 -8.73 19.38
C THR A 65 2.55 -7.38 19.84
N ILE A 66 3.10 -6.61 18.90
CA ILE A 66 3.62 -5.27 19.15
C ILE A 66 3.07 -4.30 18.12
N ASN A 67 2.91 -3.04 18.54
CA ASN A 67 2.57 -1.95 17.65
C ASN A 67 3.81 -1.08 17.46
N LEU A 68 4.23 -0.93 16.21
CA LEU A 68 5.37 -0.11 15.82
C LEU A 68 4.85 1.18 15.19
N GLY A 69 4.70 2.23 16.00
CA GLY A 69 4.31 3.55 15.51
C GLY A 69 5.48 4.26 14.84
N ILE A 70 5.41 4.47 13.52
CA ILE A 70 6.50 5.09 12.74
C ILE A 70 5.95 6.18 11.83
N SER A 71 6.68 7.28 11.72
CA SER A 71 6.45 8.26 10.66
C SER A 71 6.86 7.67 9.31
N LEU A 72 5.92 7.55 8.37
CA LEU A 72 6.16 6.97 7.05
C LEU A 72 7.19 7.78 6.24
N LYS A 73 7.28 9.09 6.50
CA LYS A 73 8.35 9.94 5.95
C LYS A 73 9.73 9.54 6.44
N ASN A 74 9.88 9.28 7.74
CA ASN A 74 11.16 8.86 8.32
C ASN A 74 11.53 7.44 7.87
N MET A 75 10.54 6.54 7.80
CA MET A 75 10.71 5.21 7.24
C MET A 75 11.16 5.26 5.77
N SER A 76 10.52 6.09 4.94
CA SER A 76 10.94 6.33 3.54
C SER A 76 12.40 6.82 3.46
N ASN A 77 12.79 7.77 4.31
CA ASN A 77 14.17 8.27 4.36
C ASN A 77 15.17 7.17 4.75
N ALA A 78 14.84 6.32 5.72
CA ALA A 78 15.68 5.20 6.12
C ALA A 78 15.82 4.18 4.98
N LEU A 79 14.72 3.80 4.34
CA LEU A 79 14.71 2.84 3.24
C LEU A 79 15.43 3.35 1.98
N LYS A 80 15.52 4.67 1.78
CA LYS A 80 16.32 5.29 0.70
C LYS A 80 17.82 5.08 0.85
N CYS A 81 18.31 4.75 2.05
CA CYS A 81 19.72 4.43 2.27
C CYS A 81 20.12 3.07 1.66
N ALA A 82 19.16 2.20 1.37
CA ALA A 82 19.38 0.90 0.76
C ALA A 82 19.30 0.97 -0.77
N ASN A 83 20.07 0.15 -1.47
CA ASN A 83 19.79 -0.15 -2.87
C ASN A 83 18.56 -1.07 -2.96
N ASN A 84 18.03 -1.21 -4.17
CA ASN A 84 16.87 -2.08 -4.40
C ASN A 84 17.23 -3.55 -4.13
N ASP A 85 18.41 -4.01 -4.56
CA ASP A 85 18.84 -5.41 -4.39
C ASP A 85 19.32 -5.76 -2.97
N ASP A 86 19.39 -4.80 -2.05
CA ASP A 86 19.93 -5.05 -0.71
C ASP A 86 18.89 -5.80 0.14
N GLY A 87 19.36 -6.75 0.95
CA GLY A 87 18.52 -7.40 1.96
C GLY A 87 18.13 -6.38 3.04
N CYS A 88 16.88 -6.43 3.50
CA CYS A 88 16.37 -5.51 4.51
C CYS A 88 15.89 -6.28 5.74
N MET A 89 16.44 -5.96 6.90
CA MET A 89 16.08 -6.55 8.17
C MET A 89 15.57 -5.48 9.12
N ILE A 90 14.36 -5.66 9.63
CA ILE A 90 13.69 -4.78 10.58
C ILE A 90 13.85 -5.41 11.96
N LYS A 91 14.41 -4.67 12.92
CA LYS A 91 14.59 -5.12 14.29
C LYS A 91 13.97 -4.15 15.29
N TYR A 92 13.32 -4.73 16.29
CA TYR A 92 12.85 -4.02 17.47
C TYR A 92 13.08 -4.85 18.73
N GLU A 93 13.71 -4.22 19.72
CA GLU A 93 13.93 -4.76 21.05
C GLU A 93 13.38 -3.81 22.11
N GLU A 94 12.46 -4.30 22.95
CA GLU A 94 11.83 -3.51 24.03
C GLU A 94 12.86 -2.88 24.99
N ASN A 95 14.05 -3.48 25.12
CA ASN A 95 15.10 -3.04 26.04
C ASN A 95 16.03 -1.96 25.46
N GLU A 96 16.03 -1.76 24.12
CA GLU A 96 16.93 -0.81 23.44
C GLU A 96 16.30 0.57 23.22
N GLY A 97 15.11 0.80 23.79
CA GLY A 97 14.38 2.06 23.76
C GLY A 97 13.35 2.14 22.62
N ASP A 98 12.72 3.31 22.47
CA ASP A 98 11.65 3.55 21.49
C ASP A 98 12.23 3.79 20.08
N SER A 99 12.95 2.81 19.55
CA SER A 99 13.55 2.90 18.22
C SER A 99 13.56 1.57 17.49
N ILE A 100 13.46 1.64 16.17
CA ILE A 100 13.50 0.52 15.25
C ILE A 100 14.77 0.64 14.42
N THR A 101 15.48 -0.47 14.25
CA THR A 101 16.69 -0.52 13.44
C THR A 101 16.42 -1.25 12.14
N PHE A 102 16.74 -0.60 11.02
CA PHE A 102 16.76 -1.18 9.69
C PHE A 102 18.20 -1.53 9.34
N THR A 103 18.51 -2.81 9.23
CA THR A 103 19.80 -3.32 8.78
C THR A 103 19.71 -3.67 7.31
N PHE A 104 20.52 -3.02 6.48
CA PHE A 104 20.63 -3.27 5.05
C PHE A 104 21.92 -4.01 4.73
N THR A 105 21.82 -5.10 3.96
CA THR A 105 22.98 -5.94 3.63
C THR A 105 23.14 -6.03 2.10
N ASP A 106 24.24 -5.49 1.59
CA ASP A 106 24.70 -5.64 0.21
C ASP A 106 25.65 -6.85 0.14
N THR A 107 25.14 -7.97 -0.35
CA THR A 107 25.91 -9.23 -0.48
C THR A 107 27.01 -9.16 -1.53
N LYS A 108 26.91 -8.23 -2.51
CA LYS A 108 27.91 -8.08 -3.58
C LYS A 108 29.14 -7.32 -3.10
N ARG A 109 28.97 -6.40 -2.15
CA ARG A 109 30.04 -5.54 -1.61
C ARG A 109 30.43 -5.85 -0.17
N ASP A 110 29.82 -6.87 0.43
CA ASP A 110 29.99 -7.24 1.85
C ASP A 110 29.81 -6.02 2.78
N LYS A 111 28.83 -5.18 2.45
CA LYS A 111 28.55 -3.94 3.18
C LYS A 111 27.26 -4.13 3.97
N THR A 112 27.33 -3.89 5.27
CA THR A 112 26.16 -3.78 6.16
C THR A 112 25.98 -2.34 6.61
N GLN A 113 24.74 -1.86 6.64
CA GLN A 113 24.40 -0.51 7.06
C GLN A 113 23.17 -0.53 7.97
N ASP A 114 23.33 -0.03 9.19
CA ASP A 114 22.24 0.10 10.16
C ASP A 114 21.69 1.52 10.16
N VAL A 115 20.37 1.64 10.11
CA VAL A 115 19.64 2.91 10.19
C VAL A 115 18.60 2.82 11.29
N THR A 116 18.80 3.55 12.37
CA THR A 116 17.87 3.59 13.51
C THR A 116 16.89 4.75 13.36
N VAL A 117 15.59 4.44 13.46
CA VAL A 117 14.48 5.40 13.39
C VAL A 117 13.75 5.40 14.72
N LYS A 118 13.45 6.60 15.25
CA LYS A 118 12.65 6.71 16.48
C LYS A 118 11.20 6.34 16.22
N MET A 119 10.64 5.57 17.14
CA MET A 119 9.21 5.29 17.20
C MET A 119 8.46 6.45 17.82
N MET A 120 7.15 6.43 17.62
CA MET A 120 6.21 7.35 18.21
C MET A 120 5.06 6.55 18.80
N ASP A 121 4.47 7.08 19.86
CA ASP A 121 3.26 6.51 20.42
C ASP A 121 2.08 6.91 19.52
N ILE A 122 1.48 5.91 18.87
CA ILE A 122 0.37 6.09 17.93
C ILE A 122 -0.74 5.13 18.36
N ASP A 123 -1.91 5.69 18.63
CA ASP A 123 -3.09 4.88 18.95
C ASP A 123 -3.52 4.07 17.72
N GLY A 124 -3.46 2.74 17.83
CA GLY A 124 -3.89 1.82 16.79
C GLY A 124 -5.41 1.64 16.79
N GLU A 125 -6.14 2.41 15.98
CA GLU A 125 -7.56 2.19 15.75
C GLU A 125 -7.79 1.17 14.62
N HIS A 126 -8.16 -0.05 15.00
CA HIS A 126 -8.55 -1.07 14.04
C HIS A 126 -10.03 -0.92 13.68
N LEU A 127 -10.30 -0.53 12.44
CA LEU A 127 -11.62 -0.50 11.85
C LEU A 127 -11.95 -1.88 11.28
N GLY A 128 -13.04 -2.47 11.78
CA GLY A 128 -13.60 -3.70 11.22
C GLY A 128 -14.12 -3.45 9.80
N ILE A 129 -13.43 -3.96 8.79
CA ILE A 129 -13.90 -3.94 7.40
C ILE A 129 -14.82 -5.14 7.21
N PRO A 130 -16.14 -4.95 6.99
CA PRO A 130 -17.05 -6.05 6.78
C PRO A 130 -16.84 -6.67 5.39
N ASP A 131 -16.96 -7.99 5.31
CA ASP A 131 -17.09 -8.67 4.02
C ASP A 131 -18.40 -8.21 3.36
N GLN A 132 -18.31 -7.73 2.12
CA GLN A 132 -19.47 -7.25 1.40
C GLN A 132 -19.43 -7.69 -0.07
N ASP A 133 -20.60 -8.08 -0.57
CA ASP A 133 -20.80 -8.23 -2.01
C ASP A 133 -20.78 -6.87 -2.70
N TYR A 134 -19.91 -6.75 -3.69
CA TYR A 134 -19.81 -5.58 -4.55
C TYR A 134 -20.67 -5.78 -5.79
N ALA A 135 -21.35 -4.71 -6.24
CA ALA A 135 -22.21 -4.81 -7.43
C ALA A 135 -21.38 -5.07 -8.69
N ILE A 136 -20.16 -4.55 -8.72
CA ILE A 136 -19.26 -4.58 -9.87
C ILE A 136 -17.83 -4.70 -9.35
N VAL A 137 -17.07 -5.62 -9.94
CA VAL A 137 -15.63 -5.77 -9.76
C VAL A 137 -14.99 -5.59 -11.12
N CYS A 138 -14.15 -4.57 -11.28
CA CYS A 138 -13.40 -4.34 -12.51
C CYS A 138 -11.92 -4.64 -12.23
N GLU A 139 -11.33 -5.43 -13.11
CA GLU A 139 -9.90 -5.75 -13.11
C GLU A 139 -9.23 -5.08 -14.31
N MET A 140 -8.16 -4.31 -14.08
CA MET A 140 -7.38 -3.70 -15.15
C MET A 140 -5.91 -3.49 -14.77
N PRO A 141 -5.01 -3.33 -15.76
CA PRO A 141 -3.60 -3.02 -15.49
C PRO A 141 -3.44 -1.73 -14.70
N ALA A 142 -2.66 -1.75 -13.61
CA ALA A 142 -2.43 -0.57 -12.77
C ALA A 142 -1.85 0.62 -13.55
N ALA A 143 -0.99 0.36 -14.54
CA ALA A 143 -0.40 1.40 -15.39
C ALA A 143 -1.46 2.15 -16.22
N GLU A 144 -2.46 1.44 -16.75
CA GLU A 144 -3.56 2.03 -17.52
C GLU A 144 -4.49 2.86 -16.62
N PHE A 145 -4.81 2.35 -15.43
CA PHE A 145 -5.58 3.11 -14.44
C PHE A 145 -4.84 4.37 -13.99
N GLN A 146 -3.54 4.26 -13.69
CA GLN A 146 -2.74 5.41 -13.27
C GLN A 146 -2.71 6.48 -14.36
N LYS A 147 -2.51 6.09 -15.62
CA LYS A 147 -2.54 7.02 -16.75
C LYS A 147 -3.91 7.67 -16.89
N THR A 148 -4.99 6.89 -16.81
CA THR A 148 -6.37 7.39 -16.86
C THR A 148 -6.62 8.45 -15.80
N CYS A 149 -6.27 8.18 -14.53
CA CYS A 149 -6.40 9.14 -13.44
C CYS A 149 -5.61 10.43 -13.68
N LYS A 150 -4.38 10.33 -14.22
CA LYS A 150 -3.57 11.51 -14.56
C LYS A 150 -4.20 12.35 -15.67
N ASP A 151 -4.70 11.70 -16.73
CA ASP A 151 -5.36 12.37 -17.85
C ASP A 151 -6.65 13.05 -17.38
N LEU A 152 -7.43 12.41 -16.51
CA LEU A 152 -8.67 12.95 -15.93
C LEU A 152 -8.42 14.15 -15.02
N ALA A 153 -7.38 14.09 -14.18
CA ALA A 153 -7.00 15.17 -13.27
C ALA A 153 -6.61 16.47 -14.00
N MET A 154 -6.29 16.44 -15.30
CA MET A 154 -6.04 17.65 -16.10
C MET A 154 -7.31 18.44 -16.43
N PHE A 155 -8.49 17.79 -16.41
CA PHE A 155 -9.76 18.38 -16.85
C PHE A 155 -10.79 18.54 -15.73
N SER A 156 -10.69 17.76 -14.65
CA SER A 156 -11.66 17.78 -13.56
C SER A 156 -11.04 17.35 -12.24
N ASP A 157 -11.48 18.00 -11.15
CA ASP A 157 -11.17 17.60 -9.78
C ASP A 157 -12.03 16.42 -9.31
N SER A 158 -13.01 15.99 -10.11
CA SER A 158 -13.95 14.91 -9.79
C SER A 158 -13.95 13.83 -10.88
N LEU A 159 -13.80 12.58 -10.44
CA LEU A 159 -13.84 11.40 -11.29
C LEU A 159 -15.17 10.65 -11.11
N ASN A 160 -15.91 10.47 -12.20
CA ASN A 160 -17.09 9.61 -12.24
C ASN A 160 -16.75 8.29 -12.93
N ILE A 161 -16.93 7.19 -12.20
CA ILE A 161 -16.75 5.82 -12.69
C ILE A 161 -18.13 5.21 -12.92
N THR A 162 -18.46 4.94 -14.18
CA THR A 162 -19.75 4.34 -14.58
C THR A 162 -19.49 3.02 -15.25
N ALA A 163 -20.03 1.94 -14.68
CA ALA A 163 -19.96 0.62 -15.30
C ALA A 163 -21.27 0.28 -16.00
N THR A 164 -21.13 -0.26 -17.21
CA THR A 164 -22.22 -0.55 -18.15
C THR A 164 -22.03 -1.96 -18.72
N LYS A 165 -23.05 -2.48 -19.43
CA LYS A 165 -22.93 -3.77 -20.13
C LYS A 165 -21.81 -3.77 -21.18
N SER A 166 -21.45 -2.60 -21.71
CA SER A 166 -20.40 -2.42 -22.72
C SER A 166 -19.01 -2.19 -22.12
N GLY A 167 -18.86 -2.17 -20.80
CA GLY A 167 -17.58 -1.93 -20.13
C GLY A 167 -17.64 -0.83 -19.06
N ILE A 168 -16.47 -0.36 -18.64
CA ILE A 168 -16.30 0.68 -17.63
C ILE A 168 -15.93 2.01 -18.27
N VAL A 169 -16.56 3.09 -17.82
CA VAL A 169 -16.37 4.45 -18.32
C VAL A 169 -15.87 5.33 -17.18
N PHE A 170 -14.70 5.93 -17.38
CA PHE A 170 -14.14 6.97 -16.53
C PHE A 170 -14.42 8.32 -17.16
N SER A 171 -15.06 9.21 -16.42
CA SER A 171 -15.47 10.52 -16.93
C SER A 171 -15.13 11.63 -15.96
N GLY A 172 -14.64 12.75 -16.48
CA GLY A 172 -14.34 13.96 -15.73
C GLY A 172 -14.83 15.17 -16.53
N LYS A 173 -15.49 16.11 -15.85
CA LYS A 173 -16.00 17.33 -16.46
C LYS A 173 -15.58 18.53 -15.62
N GLY A 174 -15.03 19.54 -16.25
CA GLY A 174 -14.69 20.82 -15.63
C GLY A 174 -14.97 21.97 -16.58
N ASP A 175 -14.50 23.16 -16.19
CA ASP A 175 -14.80 24.40 -16.94
C ASP A 175 -14.11 24.43 -18.31
N SER A 176 -12.95 23.79 -18.43
CA SER A 176 -12.14 23.78 -19.64
C SER A 176 -12.55 22.68 -20.64
N GLY A 177 -13.46 21.77 -20.25
CA GLY A 177 -13.88 20.65 -21.10
C GLY A 177 -14.27 19.41 -20.31
N GLY A 178 -14.36 18.29 -21.01
CA GLY A 178 -14.60 16.99 -20.39
C GLY A 178 -13.87 15.89 -21.13
N ILE A 179 -13.56 14.82 -20.41
CA ILE A 179 -12.84 13.65 -20.89
C ILE A 179 -13.65 12.40 -20.51
N ASN A 180 -13.76 11.48 -21.45
CA ASN A 180 -14.43 10.20 -21.27
C ASN A 180 -13.49 9.10 -21.80
N VAL A 181 -13.12 8.17 -20.93
CA VAL A 181 -12.29 7.00 -21.27
C VAL A 181 -13.15 5.76 -21.09
N THR A 182 -13.29 4.95 -22.13
CA THR A 182 -14.11 3.72 -22.10
C THR A 182 -13.23 2.50 -22.29
N TYR A 183 -13.32 1.56 -21.35
CA TYR A 183 -12.66 0.26 -21.43
C TYR A 183 -13.70 -0.82 -21.66
N ALA A 184 -13.63 -1.51 -22.80
CA ALA A 184 -14.47 -2.65 -23.09
C ALA A 184 -14.01 -3.88 -22.28
N PRO A 185 -14.92 -4.81 -21.90
CA PRO A 185 -14.53 -6.07 -21.27
C PRO A 185 -13.65 -6.86 -22.24
N ASN A 186 -12.45 -7.22 -21.79
CA ASN A 186 -11.53 -8.03 -22.59
C ASN A 186 -11.43 -9.41 -21.95
N SER A 187 -11.77 -10.46 -22.69
CA SER A 187 -11.79 -11.85 -22.21
C SER A 187 -10.42 -12.55 -22.24
N ASN A 188 -9.34 -11.85 -22.63
CA ASN A 188 -7.99 -12.41 -22.75
C ASN A 188 -7.08 -12.07 -21.54
N ALA A 189 -7.63 -11.73 -20.38
CA ALA A 189 -6.84 -11.38 -19.20
C ALA A 189 -6.13 -12.58 -18.54
N ASP A 190 -6.48 -13.82 -18.94
CA ASP A 190 -5.96 -15.07 -18.33
C ASP A 190 -4.57 -15.50 -18.81
N ASP A 191 -4.00 -14.89 -19.86
CA ASP A 191 -2.65 -15.23 -20.31
C ASP A 191 -1.62 -14.32 -19.62
N GLU A 192 -1.02 -14.85 -18.55
CA GLU A 192 0.43 -14.88 -18.22
C GLU A 192 0.70 -14.68 -16.71
N LYS A 193 1.42 -15.67 -16.15
CA LYS A 193 1.95 -15.75 -14.78
C LYS A 193 3.11 -14.77 -14.52
N GLU A 194 2.93 -13.50 -14.85
CA GLU A 194 3.77 -12.44 -14.29
C GLU A 194 3.04 -11.80 -13.12
N VAL A 195 3.79 -11.31 -12.13
CA VAL A 195 3.26 -10.52 -11.02
C VAL A 195 2.66 -9.25 -11.61
N ARG A 196 1.37 -9.30 -11.97
CA ARG A 196 0.63 -8.16 -12.50
C ARG A 196 0.13 -7.35 -11.32
N GLU A 197 0.53 -6.07 -11.28
CA GLU A 197 -0.10 -5.07 -10.43
C GLU A 197 -1.50 -4.83 -11.00
N THR A 198 -2.47 -5.52 -10.42
CA THR A 198 -3.88 -5.47 -10.79
C THR A 198 -4.62 -4.54 -9.83
N ILE A 199 -5.49 -3.69 -10.37
CA ILE A 199 -6.38 -2.86 -9.54
C ILE A 199 -7.80 -3.43 -9.60
N HIS A 200 -8.35 -3.69 -8.43
CA HIS A 200 -9.76 -4.05 -8.25
C HIS A 200 -10.56 -2.80 -7.89
N LEU A 201 -11.36 -2.31 -8.84
CA LEU A 201 -12.32 -1.25 -8.56
C LEU A 201 -13.64 -1.88 -8.17
N VAL A 202 -14.13 -1.51 -6.99
CA VAL A 202 -15.38 -2.01 -6.44
C VAL A 202 -16.31 -0.86 -6.13
N SER A 203 -17.59 -1.01 -6.48
CA SER A 203 -18.61 0.02 -6.23
C SER A 203 -19.87 -0.60 -5.64
N LYS A 204 -20.47 0.12 -4.70
CA LYS A 204 -21.81 -0.13 -4.19
C LYS A 204 -22.79 0.67 -5.04
N LEU A 205 -23.85 0.03 -5.54
CA LEU A 205 -24.95 0.78 -6.13
C LEU A 205 -25.47 1.77 -5.08
N PRO A 206 -25.75 3.04 -5.42
CA PRO A 206 -26.62 3.81 -4.57
C PRO A 206 -27.92 3.01 -4.42
N PHE A 207 -28.36 2.78 -3.18
CA PHE A 207 -29.71 2.31 -2.94
C PHE A 207 -30.63 3.39 -3.53
N CYS A 208 -31.10 3.19 -4.77
CA CYS A 208 -32.22 3.93 -5.32
C CYS A 208 -33.45 3.50 -4.52
N TYR A 209 -33.67 4.13 -3.38
CA TYR A 209 -34.98 4.15 -2.75
C TYR A 209 -35.93 4.83 -3.75
N HIS A 210 -36.84 4.04 -4.33
CA HIS A 210 -38.08 4.56 -4.90
C HIS A 210 -39.00 5.00 -3.77
#